data_AF-A0A642V585-F1
#
_entry.id   AF-A0A642V585-F1
#
_cell.length_a   1.000
_cell.length_b   1.000
_cell.length_c   1.000
_cell.angle_alpha   90.00
_cell.angle_beta   90.00
_cell.angle_gamma   90.00
#
_symmetry.space_group_name_H-M   'P 1'
#
loop_
_entity.id
_entity.type
_entity.pdbx_description
1 polymer ?
#
loop_
_entity_poly.entity_id
_entity_poly.type
_entity_poly.pdbx_seq_one_letter_code
_entity_poly.pdbx_strand_id
1 'polypeptide(L)'
;MSENSQQQNKLLATKPSWSNFPDGLLRTLVNAYFDYMNPIVPIMDRELTLKYLESEPSEDIYTLVVTLAAVPLKRVRSLTEEYQEPDFRRCLLAEAMRVKGMSPAFITNPNINCVKTSFFLYLNFCATEEYDVAWYYLQEAITLGRILKIDNEAAYHNLTPIEDTDRRLLFWGLFVSERGFSIHERKPIVLGRSINLPEPEKLSIVHREFVPLIQLMSSVDDDFYPLWLNPIAPLDPCAQMIARMQNKLQSAFPADFYFQSSIQRSNVLITQPWLLLLLWRLNHQWTTVQTSPMDSHFPLYAATTAHRVVSSVTVQDLLAHGPGMRKKLFDITHTLAESIILQPQLTTGPDALEKRNILLSLSETVRSISQDTLNEFRLLETKVKEALQSHIFTYEQKSNIPNQAPPGNGPPTPLSDLFSELYPLANEQ
;
A
#
# COMPACT_ATOMS: atom_id res chain seq x y z
N MET A 1 34.96 -37.71 12.74
CA MET A 1 34.84 -36.35 12.15
C MET A 1 34.71 -36.48 10.64
N SER A 2 33.73 -37.28 10.21
CA SER A 2 33.73 -38.00 8.94
C SER A 2 32.62 -37.47 8.04
N GLU A 3 32.97 -37.25 6.75
CA GLU A 3 32.14 -37.06 5.54
C GLU A 3 30.99 -36.03 5.60
N ASN A 4 30.13 -36.05 6.63
CA ASN A 4 29.10 -35.04 6.88
C ASN A 4 29.66 -33.62 6.99
N SER A 5 30.84 -33.45 7.59
CA SER A 5 31.52 -32.16 7.68
C SER A 5 32.07 -31.69 6.32
N GLN A 6 32.46 -32.63 5.43
CA GLN A 6 32.93 -32.31 4.08
C GLN A 6 31.77 -32.05 3.10
N GLN A 7 30.59 -32.65 3.34
CA GLN A 7 29.38 -32.43 2.56
C GLN A 7 28.68 -31.12 2.94
N GLN A 8 28.67 -30.74 4.23
CA GLN A 8 28.31 -29.38 4.67
C GLN A 8 29.24 -28.31 4.08
N ASN A 9 30.55 -28.58 4.04
CA ASN A 9 31.53 -27.65 3.44
C ASN A 9 31.43 -27.55 1.91
N LYS A 10 30.82 -28.52 1.21
CA LYS A 10 30.61 -28.45 -0.25
C LYS A 10 29.42 -27.57 -0.65
N LEU A 11 28.37 -27.50 0.20
CA LEU A 11 27.22 -26.61 0.00
C LEU A 11 27.52 -25.16 0.43
N LEU A 12 28.47 -24.96 1.34
CA LEU A 12 29.00 -23.65 1.74
C LEU A 12 30.02 -23.06 0.75
N ALA A 13 30.31 -23.72 -0.39
CA ALA A 13 31.43 -23.39 -1.26
C ALA A 13 31.06 -23.01 -2.71
N THR A 14 29.77 -22.82 -3.03
CA THR A 14 29.38 -22.27 -4.34
C THR A 14 29.52 -20.75 -4.30
N LYS A 15 30.49 -20.24 -5.05
CA LYS A 15 30.59 -18.81 -5.34
C LYS A 15 29.28 -18.34 -5.98
N PRO A 16 28.82 -17.11 -5.69
CA PRO A 16 27.68 -16.54 -6.39
C PRO A 16 27.95 -16.54 -7.90
N SER A 17 27.05 -17.13 -8.68
CA SER A 17 27.15 -17.17 -10.15
C SER A 17 25.76 -17.27 -10.77
N TRP A 18 25.55 -16.60 -11.90
CA TRP A 18 24.29 -16.68 -12.64
C TRP A 18 24.01 -18.08 -13.20
N SER A 19 25.04 -18.89 -13.38
CA SER A 19 24.93 -20.30 -13.81
C SER A 19 24.15 -21.19 -12.83
N ASN A 20 23.89 -20.71 -11.61
CA ASN A 20 23.05 -21.41 -10.63
C ASN A 20 21.55 -21.36 -10.98
N PHE A 21 21.15 -20.53 -11.95
CA PHE A 21 19.76 -20.37 -12.38
C PHE A 21 19.57 -20.88 -13.81
N PRO A 22 18.37 -21.39 -14.17
CA PRO A 22 18.01 -21.67 -15.55
C PRO A 22 18.25 -20.46 -16.46
N ASP A 23 18.72 -20.73 -17.68
CA ASP A 23 19.02 -19.70 -18.67
C ASP A 23 17.81 -18.77 -18.90
N GLY A 24 18.06 -17.47 -18.84
CA GLY A 24 17.05 -16.43 -19.08
C GLY A 24 16.10 -16.16 -17.90
N LEU A 25 16.05 -17.02 -16.88
CA LEU A 25 15.10 -16.88 -15.76
C LEU A 25 15.22 -15.55 -15.03
N LEU A 26 16.44 -15.20 -14.58
CA LEU A 26 16.66 -13.94 -13.87
C LEU A 26 16.30 -12.74 -14.74
N ARG A 27 16.58 -12.78 -16.04
CA ARG A 27 16.22 -11.71 -16.97
C ARG A 27 14.71 -11.53 -17.06
N THR A 28 13.95 -12.63 -17.13
CA THR A 28 12.48 -12.60 -17.12
C THR A 28 11.94 -11.97 -15.84
N LEU A 29 12.43 -12.41 -14.68
CA LEU A 29 11.98 -11.89 -13.39
C LEU A 29 12.38 -10.43 -13.15
N VAL A 30 13.58 -10.03 -13.56
CA VAL A 30 14.04 -8.64 -13.52
C VAL A 30 13.15 -7.76 -14.41
N ASN A 31 12.83 -8.19 -15.63
CA ASN A 31 11.91 -7.44 -16.48
C ASN A 31 10.51 -7.31 -15.84
N ALA A 32 9.99 -8.39 -15.27
CA ALA A 32 8.72 -8.35 -14.54
C ALA A 32 8.75 -7.38 -13.36
N TYR A 33 9.86 -7.28 -12.61
CA TYR A 33 10.02 -6.25 -11.59
C TYR A 33 9.85 -4.85 -12.20
N PHE A 34 10.52 -4.57 -13.32
CA PHE A 34 10.42 -3.24 -13.92
C PHE A 34 9.07 -2.93 -14.55
N ASP A 35 8.36 -3.94 -15.04
CA ASP A 35 7.05 -3.78 -15.66
C ASP A 35 5.95 -3.56 -14.61
N TYR A 36 6.02 -4.27 -13.47
CA TYR A 36 4.92 -4.29 -12.49
C TYR A 36 5.22 -3.62 -11.15
N MET A 37 6.50 -3.56 -10.73
CA MET A 37 6.89 -3.16 -9.38
C MET A 37 7.67 -1.84 -9.35
N ASN A 38 8.46 -1.54 -10.38
CA ASN A 38 9.21 -0.29 -10.45
C ASN A 38 8.33 0.96 -10.40
N PRO A 39 7.10 1.01 -10.95
CA PRO A 39 6.20 2.15 -10.72
C PRO A 39 5.91 2.41 -9.23
N ILE A 40 5.97 1.38 -8.38
CA ILE A 40 5.68 1.49 -6.93
C ILE A 40 6.96 1.83 -6.16
N VAL A 41 8.07 1.20 -6.54
CA VAL A 41 9.37 1.34 -5.87
C VAL A 41 10.45 1.70 -6.89
N PRO A 42 10.49 2.97 -7.35
CA PRO A 42 11.34 3.37 -8.47
C PRO A 42 12.73 3.77 -7.98
N ILE A 43 13.50 2.77 -7.54
CA ILE A 43 14.83 2.93 -6.95
C ILE A 43 15.92 2.20 -7.76
N MET A 44 15.56 1.65 -8.92
CA MET A 44 16.44 0.86 -9.77
C MET A 44 16.43 1.43 -11.19
N ASP A 45 17.57 1.33 -11.86
CA ASP A 45 17.69 1.61 -13.28
C ASP A 45 17.63 0.30 -14.07
N ARG A 46 16.75 0.24 -15.09
CA ARG A 46 16.52 -1.00 -15.87
C ARG A 46 17.75 -1.43 -16.63
N GLU A 47 18.40 -0.51 -17.32
CA GLU A 47 19.55 -0.83 -18.18
C GLU A 47 20.75 -1.28 -17.35
N LEU A 48 21.06 -0.58 -16.26
CA LEU A 48 22.12 -0.95 -15.33
C LEU A 48 21.87 -2.31 -14.69
N THR A 49 20.63 -2.58 -14.28
CA THR A 49 20.28 -3.86 -13.64
C THR A 49 20.39 -5.03 -14.63
N LEU A 50 19.99 -4.82 -15.88
CA LEU A 50 20.14 -5.85 -16.92
C LEU A 50 21.61 -6.09 -17.29
N LYS A 51 22.46 -5.06 -17.24
CA LYS A 51 23.91 -5.19 -17.44
C LYS A 51 24.59 -6.03 -16.35
N TYR A 52 24.08 -6.03 -15.12
CA TYR A 52 24.60 -6.93 -14.07
C TYR A 52 24.50 -8.41 -14.43
N LEU A 53 23.57 -8.80 -15.30
CA LEU A 53 23.41 -10.18 -15.75
C LEU A 53 24.40 -10.58 -16.86
N GLU A 54 25.21 -9.66 -17.38
CA GLU A 54 26.11 -9.88 -18.51
C GLU A 54 27.53 -10.31 -18.08
N SER A 55 27.86 -10.21 -16.80
CA SER A 55 29.16 -10.57 -16.22
C SER A 55 29.01 -11.35 -14.92
N GLU A 56 30.06 -12.04 -14.49
CA GLU A 56 30.07 -12.73 -13.20
C GLU A 56 29.86 -11.71 -12.06
N PRO A 57 28.90 -11.97 -11.16
CA PRO A 57 28.52 -10.98 -10.16
C PRO A 57 29.46 -10.98 -8.95
N SER A 58 29.63 -9.80 -8.38
CA SER A 58 30.06 -9.68 -6.98
C SER A 58 28.92 -10.12 -6.04
N GLU A 59 29.26 -10.42 -4.78
CA GLU A 59 28.30 -10.90 -3.78
C GLU A 59 27.12 -9.93 -3.57
N ASP A 60 27.38 -8.62 -3.59
CA ASP A 60 26.36 -7.57 -3.44
C ASP A 60 25.43 -7.48 -4.66
N ILE A 61 25.97 -7.56 -5.87
CA ILE A 61 25.18 -7.56 -7.11
C ILE A 61 24.32 -8.82 -7.19
N TYR A 62 24.90 -9.98 -6.90
CA TYR A 62 24.18 -11.25 -6.88
C TYR A 62 22.99 -11.18 -5.94
N THR A 63 23.23 -10.79 -4.69
CA THR A 63 22.19 -10.75 -3.66
C THR A 63 21.11 -9.70 -4.01
N LEU A 64 21.50 -8.54 -4.54
CA LEU A 64 20.57 -7.52 -4.99
C LEU A 64 19.63 -8.03 -6.09
N VAL A 65 20.19 -8.63 -7.14
CA VAL A 65 19.40 -9.11 -8.29
C VAL A 65 18.49 -10.27 -7.87
N VAL A 66 18.97 -11.21 -7.05
CA VAL A 66 18.16 -12.34 -6.58
C VAL A 66 16.99 -11.88 -5.71
N THR A 67 17.22 -10.92 -4.79
CA THR A 67 16.14 -10.36 -3.96
C THR A 67 15.15 -9.53 -4.76
N LEU A 68 15.61 -8.79 -5.77
CA LEU A 68 14.76 -8.06 -6.71
C LEU A 68 13.90 -9.00 -7.56
N ALA A 69 14.49 -10.06 -8.10
CA ALA A 69 13.80 -11.07 -8.92
C ALA A 69 12.70 -11.82 -8.15
N ALA A 70 12.83 -11.91 -6.83
CA ALA A 70 11.85 -12.54 -5.94
C ALA A 70 10.57 -11.69 -5.73
N VAL A 71 10.65 -10.37 -5.86
CA VAL A 71 9.53 -9.44 -5.60
C VAL A 71 8.29 -9.72 -6.46
N PRO A 72 8.38 -9.80 -7.81
CA PRO A 72 7.20 -9.94 -8.65
C PRO A 72 6.50 -11.31 -8.49
N LEU A 73 7.19 -12.35 -8.01
CA LEU A 73 6.63 -13.71 -7.87
C LEU A 73 5.35 -13.74 -7.02
N LYS A 74 5.28 -12.93 -5.96
CA LYS A 74 4.08 -12.85 -5.09
C LYS A 74 3.03 -11.84 -5.57
N ARG A 75 3.37 -10.98 -6.53
CA ARG A 75 2.54 -9.82 -6.94
C ARG A 75 1.95 -9.95 -8.34
N VAL A 76 2.53 -10.81 -9.18
CA VAL A 76 2.13 -11.03 -10.58
C VAL A 76 1.57 -12.44 -10.72
N ARG A 77 0.25 -12.54 -10.91
CA ARG A 77 -0.47 -13.82 -10.90
C ARG A 77 0.10 -14.86 -11.86
N SER A 78 0.44 -14.47 -13.08
CA SER A 78 1.03 -15.40 -14.07
C SER A 78 2.34 -16.01 -13.58
N LEU A 79 3.18 -15.22 -12.90
CA LEU A 79 4.44 -15.71 -12.33
C LEU A 79 4.19 -16.57 -11.09
N THR A 80 3.22 -16.22 -10.26
CA THR A 80 2.81 -17.02 -9.10
C THR A 80 2.44 -18.44 -9.53
N GLU A 81 1.64 -18.56 -10.60
CA GLU A 81 1.19 -19.84 -11.16
C GLU A 81 2.32 -20.60 -11.87
N GLU A 82 3.13 -19.92 -12.70
CA GLU A 82 4.21 -20.53 -13.49
C GLU A 82 5.34 -21.09 -12.60
N TYR A 83 5.74 -20.35 -11.57
CA TYR A 83 6.91 -20.66 -10.75
C TYR A 83 6.60 -21.34 -9.42
N GLN A 84 5.37 -21.84 -9.23
CA GLN A 84 5.00 -22.59 -8.02
C GLN A 84 5.29 -21.82 -6.71
N GLU A 85 4.84 -20.57 -6.63
CA GLU A 85 4.85 -19.85 -5.35
C GLU A 85 4.05 -20.62 -4.28
N PRO A 86 4.53 -20.73 -3.02
CA PRO A 86 5.59 -19.92 -2.39
C PRO A 86 7.00 -20.52 -2.41
N ASP A 87 7.18 -21.73 -2.93
CA ASP A 87 8.42 -22.49 -2.69
C ASP A 87 9.60 -21.90 -3.47
N PHE A 88 9.38 -21.47 -4.71
CA PHE A 88 10.45 -20.90 -5.53
C PHE A 88 10.99 -19.58 -4.99
N ARG A 89 10.14 -18.61 -4.61
CA ARG A 89 10.59 -17.38 -3.95
C ARG A 89 11.31 -17.66 -2.65
N ARG A 90 10.84 -18.63 -1.84
CA ARG A 90 11.55 -19.02 -0.61
C ARG A 90 12.97 -19.51 -0.91
N CYS A 91 13.17 -20.30 -1.97
CA CYS A 91 14.50 -20.70 -2.41
C CYS A 91 15.37 -19.51 -2.82
N LEU A 92 14.83 -18.55 -3.60
CA LEU A 92 15.56 -17.33 -3.98
C LEU A 92 15.98 -16.51 -2.75
N LEU A 93 15.06 -16.29 -1.81
CA LEU A 93 15.33 -15.52 -0.59
C LEU A 93 16.33 -16.22 0.32
N ALA A 94 16.22 -17.55 0.48
CA ALA A 94 17.18 -18.33 1.27
C ALA A 94 18.60 -18.24 0.69
N GLU A 95 18.73 -18.32 -0.65
CA GLU A 95 20.02 -18.20 -1.31
C GLU A 95 20.61 -16.79 -1.17
N ALA A 96 19.81 -15.74 -1.37
CA ALA A 96 20.26 -14.37 -1.14
C ALA A 96 20.71 -14.14 0.32
N MET A 97 19.93 -14.61 1.29
CA MET A 97 20.28 -14.50 2.71
C MET A 97 21.54 -15.30 3.06
N ARG A 98 21.75 -16.46 2.43
CA ARG A 98 22.98 -17.26 2.59
C ARG A 98 24.21 -16.48 2.11
N VAL A 99 24.17 -15.92 0.89
CA VAL A 99 25.29 -15.15 0.33
C VAL A 99 25.55 -13.89 1.16
N LYS A 100 24.50 -13.15 1.54
CA LYS A 100 24.60 -12.00 2.44
C LYS A 100 25.25 -12.37 3.78
N GLY A 101 24.84 -13.49 4.39
CA GLY A 101 25.35 -13.94 5.68
C GLY A 101 26.80 -14.42 5.64
N MET A 102 27.28 -14.87 4.48
CA MET A 102 28.66 -15.28 4.27
C MET A 102 29.61 -14.12 3.96
N SER A 103 29.09 -12.93 3.65
CA SER A 103 29.86 -11.77 3.21
C SER A 103 29.92 -10.69 4.30
N PRO A 104 31.01 -10.58 5.09
CA PRO A 104 31.15 -9.55 6.12
C PRO A 104 31.08 -8.13 5.56
N ALA A 105 31.41 -7.95 4.27
CA ALA A 105 31.43 -6.66 3.59
C ALA A 105 30.06 -5.95 3.60
N PHE A 106 28.96 -6.70 3.66
CA PHE A 106 27.61 -6.12 3.79
C PHE A 106 27.44 -5.25 5.03
N ILE A 107 28.28 -5.43 6.06
CA ILE A 107 28.26 -4.65 7.30
C ILE A 107 29.53 -3.81 7.43
N THR A 108 30.70 -4.37 7.12
CA THR A 108 31.99 -3.71 7.38
C THR A 108 32.37 -2.68 6.33
N ASN A 109 31.88 -2.81 5.10
CA ASN A 109 32.12 -1.88 4.01
C ASN A 109 30.94 -1.88 3.02
N PRO A 110 29.73 -1.49 3.47
CA PRO A 110 28.54 -1.58 2.65
C PRO A 110 28.62 -0.66 1.44
N ASN A 111 27.81 -0.95 0.43
CA ASN A 111 27.58 -0.05 -0.70
C ASN A 111 26.07 0.12 -0.95
N ILE A 112 25.70 0.88 -1.97
CA ILE A 112 24.28 1.15 -2.29
C ILE A 112 23.50 -0.14 -2.60
N ASN A 113 24.14 -1.15 -3.22
CA ASN A 113 23.51 -2.43 -3.50
C ASN A 113 23.17 -3.19 -2.19
N CYS A 114 23.99 -3.07 -1.14
CA CYS A 114 23.68 -3.63 0.17
C CYS A 114 22.41 -3.02 0.76
N VAL A 115 22.24 -1.69 0.69
CA VAL A 115 21.03 -0.99 1.15
C VAL A 115 19.80 -1.48 0.38
N LYS A 116 19.89 -1.49 -0.95
CA LYS A 116 18.81 -1.94 -1.84
C LYS A 116 18.45 -3.40 -1.60
N THR A 117 19.43 -4.27 -1.35
CA THR A 117 19.22 -5.68 -0.98
C THR A 117 18.36 -5.81 0.26
N SER A 118 18.74 -5.15 1.37
CA SER A 118 17.95 -5.18 2.61
C SER A 118 16.56 -4.60 2.39
N PHE A 119 16.42 -3.56 1.57
CA PHE A 119 15.12 -3.00 1.25
C PHE A 119 14.24 -3.94 0.40
N PHE A 120 14.82 -4.69 -0.55
CA PHE A 120 14.08 -5.72 -1.30
C PHE A 120 13.70 -6.92 -0.41
N LEU A 121 14.53 -7.29 0.56
CA LEU A 121 14.15 -8.27 1.58
C LEU A 121 12.93 -7.77 2.37
N TYR A 122 12.93 -6.51 2.82
CA TYR A 122 11.75 -5.89 3.43
C TYR A 122 10.49 -6.01 2.55
N LEU A 123 10.58 -5.68 1.26
CA LEU A 123 9.43 -5.77 0.35
C LEU A 123 8.90 -7.21 0.21
N ASN A 124 9.80 -8.19 0.17
CA ASN A 124 9.45 -9.61 0.09
C ASN A 124 8.76 -10.11 1.36
N PHE A 125 9.27 -9.79 2.55
CA PHE A 125 8.65 -10.18 3.82
C PHE A 125 7.35 -9.41 4.10
N CYS A 126 7.25 -8.15 3.65
CA CYS A 126 5.99 -7.42 3.64
C CYS A 126 4.92 -8.11 2.79
N ALA A 127 5.29 -8.69 1.63
CA ALA A 127 4.35 -9.36 0.73
C ALA A 127 3.74 -10.64 1.33
N THR A 128 4.40 -11.26 2.31
CA THR A 128 3.88 -12.40 3.10
C THR A 128 3.43 -12.04 4.50
N GLU A 129 3.36 -10.74 4.82
CA GLU A 129 2.88 -10.24 6.11
C GLU A 129 3.72 -10.73 7.30
N GLU A 130 4.98 -11.09 7.06
CA GLU A 130 5.97 -11.43 8.09
C GLU A 130 6.53 -10.12 8.69
N TYR A 131 5.66 -9.35 9.35
CA TYR A 131 5.91 -7.94 9.66
C TYR A 131 7.12 -7.69 10.57
N ASP A 132 7.41 -8.55 11.54
CA ASP A 132 8.60 -8.37 12.37
C ASP A 132 9.91 -8.59 11.58
N VAL A 133 9.93 -9.54 10.65
CA VAL A 133 11.07 -9.79 9.75
C VAL A 133 11.20 -8.65 8.74
N ALA A 134 10.08 -8.20 8.17
CA ALA A 134 10.05 -7.04 7.29
C ALA A 134 10.60 -5.79 7.99
N TRP A 135 10.14 -5.53 9.22
CA TRP A 135 10.60 -4.40 10.02
C TRP A 135 12.11 -4.45 10.28
N TYR A 136 12.65 -5.62 10.62
CA TYR A 136 14.10 -5.82 10.77
C TYR A 136 14.85 -5.40 9.52
N TYR A 137 14.45 -5.88 8.33
CA TYR A 137 15.14 -5.56 7.09
C TYR A 137 14.98 -4.11 6.65
N LEU A 138 13.86 -3.47 6.96
CA LEU A 138 13.68 -2.03 6.75
C LEU A 138 14.64 -1.23 7.63
N GLN A 139 14.77 -1.58 8.90
CA GLN A 139 15.70 -0.92 9.82
C GLN A 139 17.16 -1.21 9.45
N GLU A 140 17.47 -2.40 8.94
CA GLU A 140 18.79 -2.71 8.38
C GLU A 140 19.10 -1.81 7.18
N ALA A 141 18.18 -1.69 6.22
CA ALA A 141 18.35 -0.84 5.05
C ALA A 141 18.55 0.64 5.43
N ILE A 142 17.74 1.16 6.36
CA ILE A 142 17.87 2.52 6.90
C ILE A 142 19.24 2.71 7.56
N THR A 143 19.66 1.75 8.38
CA THR A 143 20.96 1.77 9.07
C THR A 143 22.12 1.82 8.08
N LEU A 144 22.11 0.95 7.07
CA LEU A 144 23.12 0.92 6.02
C LEU A 144 23.11 2.22 5.19
N GLY A 145 21.93 2.77 4.90
CA GLY A 145 21.78 4.06 4.22
C GLY A 145 22.44 5.20 4.99
N ARG A 146 22.25 5.24 6.31
CA ARG A 146 22.89 6.22 7.21
C ARG A 146 24.41 6.07 7.28
N ILE A 147 24.91 4.83 7.32
CA ILE A 147 26.36 4.56 7.22
C ILE A 147 26.93 5.17 5.93
N LEU A 148 26.18 5.09 4.82
CA LEU A 148 26.54 5.68 3.53
C LEU A 148 26.16 7.15 3.38
N LYS A 149 25.61 7.76 4.44
CA LYS A 149 25.22 9.18 4.52
C LYS A 149 24.23 9.60 3.43
N ILE A 150 23.38 8.69 2.94
CA ILE A 150 22.35 9.04 1.94
C ILE A 150 21.26 9.95 2.54
N ASP A 151 21.18 10.05 3.86
CA ASP A 151 20.32 10.96 4.59
C ASP A 151 20.96 12.33 4.89
N ASN A 152 22.13 12.63 4.34
CA ASN A 152 22.82 13.90 4.58
C ASN A 152 22.99 14.68 3.27
N GLU A 153 22.30 15.82 3.14
CA GLU A 153 22.33 16.66 1.94
C GLU A 153 23.76 17.09 1.54
N ALA A 154 24.64 17.31 2.52
CA ALA A 154 26.03 17.70 2.24
C ALA A 154 26.84 16.56 1.57
N ALA A 155 26.41 15.30 1.66
CA ALA A 155 27.10 14.18 1.02
C ALA A 155 26.92 14.15 -0.51
N TYR A 156 26.04 14.96 -1.07
CA TYR A 156 25.68 14.95 -2.49
C TYR A 156 26.55 15.86 -3.38
N HIS A 157 27.29 16.81 -2.79
CA HIS A 157 27.99 17.87 -3.54
C HIS A 157 28.99 17.39 -4.61
N ASN A 158 29.60 16.20 -4.45
CA ASN A 158 30.61 15.66 -5.37
C ASN A 158 30.09 14.43 -6.15
N LEU A 159 28.80 14.12 -6.07
CA LEU A 159 28.26 12.98 -6.79
C LEU A 159 28.03 13.32 -8.26
N THR A 160 28.14 12.32 -9.12
CA THR A 160 27.64 12.46 -10.48
C THR A 160 26.11 12.62 -10.47
N PRO A 161 25.49 13.25 -11.48
CA PRO A 161 24.02 13.40 -11.52
C PRO A 161 23.25 12.08 -11.40
N ILE A 162 23.83 10.99 -11.92
CA ILE A 162 23.24 9.64 -11.85
C ILE A 162 23.27 9.13 -10.41
N GLU A 163 24.42 9.24 -9.73
CA GLU A 163 24.56 8.81 -8.34
C GLU A 163 23.74 9.67 -7.37
N ASP A 164 23.66 10.99 -7.59
CA ASP A 164 22.81 11.90 -6.81
C ASP A 164 21.35 11.42 -6.91
N THR A 165 20.85 11.24 -8.14
CA THR A 165 19.47 10.80 -8.38
C THR A 165 19.20 9.43 -7.74
N ASP A 166 20.08 8.45 -7.95
CA ASP A 166 19.92 7.09 -7.41
C ASP A 166 19.84 7.09 -5.88
N ARG A 167 20.72 7.84 -5.21
CA ARG A 167 20.74 7.93 -3.74
C ARG A 167 19.55 8.68 -3.17
N ARG A 168 19.11 9.77 -3.82
CA ARG A 168 17.90 10.50 -3.42
C ARG A 168 16.66 9.62 -3.54
N LEU A 169 16.50 8.92 -4.67
CA LEU A 169 15.37 8.01 -4.88
C LEU A 169 15.35 6.89 -3.85
N LEU A 170 16.51 6.30 -3.55
CA LEU A 170 16.62 5.27 -2.52
C LEU A 170 16.24 5.81 -1.13
N PHE A 171 16.77 6.96 -0.72
CA PHE A 171 16.42 7.60 0.54
C PHE A 171 14.91 7.83 0.64
N TRP A 172 14.29 8.43 -0.39
CA TRP A 172 12.87 8.74 -0.38
C TRP A 172 11.99 7.47 -0.46
N GLY A 173 12.48 6.41 -1.12
CA GLY A 173 11.88 5.07 -1.09
C GLY A 173 11.83 4.48 0.33
N LEU A 174 12.94 4.56 1.07
CA LEU A 174 13.01 4.15 2.48
C LEU A 174 12.08 5.02 3.36
N PHE A 175 12.10 6.34 3.16
CA PHE A 175 11.29 7.30 3.91
C PHE A 175 9.77 7.02 3.78
N VAL A 176 9.29 6.83 2.55
CA VAL A 176 7.88 6.52 2.27
C VAL A 176 7.49 5.17 2.85
N SER A 177 8.37 4.17 2.70
CA SER A 177 8.13 2.81 3.20
C SER A 177 8.08 2.74 4.71
N GLU A 178 9.01 3.42 5.40
CA GLU A 178 9.03 3.50 6.86
C GLU A 178 7.72 4.06 7.39
N ARG A 179 7.28 5.23 6.91
CA ARG A 179 6.04 5.85 7.36
C ARG A 179 4.81 5.00 7.07
N GLY A 180 4.74 4.42 5.87
CA GLY A 180 3.64 3.55 5.50
C GLY A 180 3.55 2.33 6.40
N PHE A 181 4.69 1.72 6.72
CA PHE A 181 4.77 0.58 7.62
C PHE A 181 4.46 0.97 9.07
N SER A 182 5.09 2.02 9.57
CA SER A 182 4.96 2.55 10.93
C SER A 182 3.53 2.93 11.29
N ILE A 183 2.77 3.55 10.37
CA ILE A 183 1.36 3.89 10.62
C ILE A 183 0.52 2.64 10.91
N HIS A 184 0.65 1.59 10.10
CA HIS A 184 -0.15 0.36 10.25
C HIS A 184 0.34 -0.50 11.42
N GLU A 185 1.66 -0.69 11.54
CA GLU A 185 2.27 -1.63 12.50
C GLU A 185 2.67 -0.97 13.82
N ARG A 186 2.36 0.32 14.01
CA ARG A 186 2.65 1.10 15.23
C ARG A 186 4.15 1.07 15.63
N LYS A 187 5.06 1.04 14.65
CA LYS A 187 6.53 1.01 14.87
C LYS A 187 7.13 2.41 14.85
N PRO A 188 8.14 2.76 15.66
CA PRO A 188 8.72 4.12 15.68
C PRO A 188 9.25 4.55 14.30
N ILE A 189 9.20 5.85 13.99
CA ILE A 189 9.83 6.43 12.80
C ILE A 189 11.22 6.97 13.19
N VAL A 190 12.22 6.77 12.33
CA VAL A 190 13.56 7.34 12.55
C VAL A 190 14.04 8.26 11.43
N LEU A 191 13.53 8.15 10.20
CA LEU A 191 13.96 9.02 9.10
C LEU A 191 13.23 10.38 9.14
N GLY A 192 14.02 11.46 9.25
CA GLY A 192 13.56 12.83 9.06
C GLY A 192 13.61 13.28 7.60
N ARG A 193 13.12 14.49 7.30
CA ARG A 193 13.22 15.11 5.98
C ARG A 193 14.55 15.84 5.82
N SER A 194 15.64 15.08 5.73
CA SER A 194 17.01 15.60 5.84
C SER A 194 17.71 15.91 4.51
N ILE A 195 17.08 15.57 3.39
CA ILE A 195 17.60 15.85 2.04
C ILE A 195 16.52 16.51 1.18
N ASN A 196 16.93 17.14 0.08
CA ASN A 196 16.03 17.70 -0.92
C ASN A 196 15.44 16.60 -1.83
N LEU A 197 14.28 16.90 -2.42
CA LEU A 197 13.70 16.08 -3.48
C LEU A 197 14.62 16.08 -4.72
N PRO A 198 14.62 15.00 -5.52
CA PRO A 198 15.34 15.00 -6.79
C PRO A 198 14.78 16.07 -7.74
N GLU A 199 15.66 16.69 -8.53
CA GLU A 199 15.28 17.76 -9.46
C GLU A 199 14.34 17.23 -10.56
N PRO A 200 13.11 17.77 -10.72
CA PRO A 200 12.11 17.22 -11.63
C PRO A 200 12.58 17.09 -13.09
N GLU A 201 13.41 18.02 -13.56
CA GLU A 201 13.93 18.08 -14.94
C GLU A 201 14.86 16.91 -15.28
N LYS A 202 15.50 16.30 -14.26
CA LYS A 202 16.43 15.18 -14.40
C LYS A 202 15.74 13.82 -14.25
N LEU A 203 14.46 13.81 -13.88
CA LEU A 203 13.71 12.58 -13.60
C LEU A 203 13.05 12.00 -14.85
N SER A 204 13.12 10.68 -14.98
CA SER A 204 12.20 9.93 -15.85
C SER A 204 10.75 10.10 -15.37
N ILE A 205 9.79 9.77 -16.24
CA ILE A 205 8.35 9.87 -15.93
C ILE A 205 8.01 9.12 -14.64
N VAL A 206 8.49 7.87 -14.50
CA VAL A 206 8.23 7.03 -13.32
C VAL A 206 8.75 7.68 -12.04
N HIS A 207 9.94 8.29 -12.06
CA HIS A 207 10.50 8.97 -10.90
C HIS A 207 9.73 10.26 -10.57
N ARG A 208 9.27 11.01 -11.58
CA ARG A 208 8.48 12.22 -11.38
C ARG A 208 7.13 11.91 -10.73
N GLU A 209 6.48 10.82 -11.14
CA GLU A 209 5.20 10.36 -10.58
C GLU A 209 5.32 9.80 -9.15
N PHE A 210 6.53 9.56 -8.65
CA PHE A 210 6.77 9.17 -7.26
C PHE A 210 6.75 10.36 -6.29
N VAL A 211 7.08 11.56 -6.76
CA VAL A 211 7.19 12.77 -5.93
C VAL A 211 5.90 13.12 -5.15
N PRO A 212 4.69 13.04 -5.74
CA PRO A 212 3.44 13.26 -5.00
C PRO A 212 3.28 12.35 -3.77
N LEU A 213 3.71 11.08 -3.88
CA LEU A 213 3.66 10.15 -2.75
C LEU A 213 4.63 10.56 -1.64
N ILE A 214 5.84 11.01 -2.00
CA ILE A 214 6.81 11.54 -1.03
C ILE A 214 6.22 12.76 -0.30
N GLN A 215 5.56 13.67 -1.03
CA GLN A 215 4.94 14.87 -0.47
C GLN A 215 3.81 14.52 0.50
N LEU A 216 2.94 13.58 0.15
CA LEU A 216 1.89 13.08 1.05
C LEU A 216 2.47 12.49 2.33
N MET A 217 3.42 11.56 2.20
CA MET A 217 4.03 10.88 3.34
C MET A 217 4.88 11.85 4.18
N SER A 218 5.38 12.94 3.60
CA SER A 218 6.06 14.01 4.34
C SER A 218 5.16 14.77 5.31
N SER A 219 3.83 14.62 5.21
CA SER A 219 2.87 15.15 6.19
C SER A 219 2.77 14.29 7.45
N VAL A 220 3.31 13.06 7.41
CA VAL A 220 3.51 12.18 8.57
C VAL A 220 4.82 12.62 9.22
N ASP A 221 4.77 13.74 9.93
CA ASP A 221 5.91 14.41 10.56
C ASP A 221 5.94 14.19 12.09
N ASP A 222 6.90 14.85 12.74
CA ASP A 222 7.10 14.76 14.20
C ASP A 222 5.91 15.33 15.00
N ASP A 223 5.00 16.04 14.35
CA ASP A 223 3.76 16.53 14.93
C ASP A 223 2.66 15.46 14.86
N PHE A 224 2.46 14.83 13.69
CA PHE A 224 1.43 13.81 13.49
C PHE A 224 1.74 12.50 14.22
N TYR A 225 2.96 12.00 14.06
CA TYR A 225 3.25 10.60 14.38
C TYR A 225 3.20 10.24 15.87
N PRO A 226 3.74 11.08 16.79
CA PRO A 226 3.61 10.82 18.22
C PRO A 226 2.15 10.81 18.69
N LEU A 227 1.31 11.67 18.11
CA LEU A 227 -0.12 11.70 18.40
C LEU A 227 -0.84 10.47 17.88
N TRP A 228 -0.46 10.01 16.68
CA TRP A 228 -0.96 8.74 16.14
C TRP A 228 -0.62 7.59 17.07
N LEU A 229 0.63 7.46 17.52
CA LEU A 229 1.08 6.38 18.40
C LEU A 229 0.42 6.42 19.79
N ASN A 230 0.34 7.60 20.41
CA ASN A 230 -0.17 7.77 21.77
C ASN A 230 -1.26 8.86 21.80
N PRO A 231 -2.52 8.50 21.51
CA PRO A 231 -3.61 9.47 21.41
C PRO A 231 -4.07 10.08 22.75
N ILE A 232 -3.27 10.04 23.82
CA ILE A 232 -3.65 10.42 25.20
C ILE A 232 -3.15 11.84 25.57
N ALA A 233 -2.63 12.65 24.64
CA ALA A 233 -2.11 13.99 24.94
C ALA A 233 -3.18 15.12 24.91
N PRO A 234 -3.04 16.23 25.69
CA PRO A 234 -4.16 17.10 26.09
C PRO A 234 -4.58 18.21 25.10
N LEU A 235 -5.89 18.20 24.81
CA LEU A 235 -6.94 19.24 24.72
C LEU A 235 -6.81 20.66 24.11
N ASP A 236 -5.68 21.20 23.60
CA ASP A 236 -5.74 22.60 23.06
C ASP A 236 -4.90 22.96 21.80
N PRO A 237 -3.75 22.36 21.46
CA PRO A 237 -3.02 22.69 20.22
C PRO A 237 -3.64 22.11 18.94
N CYS A 238 -4.78 21.44 19.05
CA CYS A 238 -5.20 20.41 18.10
C CYS A 238 -5.80 20.99 16.80
N ALA A 239 -6.68 21.98 16.87
CA ALA A 239 -7.42 22.45 15.69
C ALA A 239 -6.53 23.13 14.64
N GLN A 240 -5.59 24.00 15.05
CA GLN A 240 -4.65 24.65 14.13
C GLN A 240 -3.65 23.65 13.56
N MET A 241 -3.19 22.68 14.36
CA MET A 241 -2.35 21.59 13.90
C MET A 241 -3.07 20.77 12.82
N ILE A 242 -4.30 20.34 13.10
CA ILE A 242 -5.14 19.59 12.16
C ILE A 242 -5.38 20.38 10.87
N ALA A 243 -5.75 21.66 10.96
CA ALA A 243 -5.95 22.49 9.77
C ALA A 243 -4.67 22.63 8.93
N ARG A 244 -3.50 22.80 9.57
CA ARG A 244 -2.21 22.82 8.87
C ARG A 244 -1.92 21.50 8.16
N MET A 245 -2.13 20.37 8.85
CA MET A 245 -1.91 19.03 8.27
C MET A 245 -2.89 18.74 7.13
N GLN A 246 -4.16 19.11 7.28
CA GLN A 246 -5.17 19.00 6.24
C GLN A 246 -4.78 19.80 5.00
N ASN A 247 -4.37 21.07 5.19
CA ASN A 247 -3.91 21.90 4.08
C ASN A 247 -2.69 21.28 3.38
N LYS A 248 -1.67 20.82 4.14
CA LYS A 248 -0.49 20.14 3.59
C LYS A 248 -0.87 18.91 2.74
N LEU A 249 -1.81 18.09 3.23
CA LEU A 249 -2.27 16.89 2.53
C LEU A 249 -3.07 17.23 1.27
N GLN A 250 -3.92 18.25 1.32
CA GLN A 250 -4.73 18.69 0.18
C GLN A 250 -3.91 19.39 -0.90
N SER A 251 -2.86 20.13 -0.53
CA SER A 251 -1.96 20.81 -1.46
C SER A 251 -0.66 20.05 -1.74
N ALA A 252 -0.59 18.76 -1.38
CA ALA A 252 0.62 17.96 -1.50
C ALA A 252 1.15 17.89 -2.94
N PHE A 253 0.26 17.93 -3.94
CA PHE A 253 0.58 17.95 -5.36
C PHE A 253 -0.45 18.80 -6.13
N PRO A 254 -0.11 19.31 -7.33
CA PRO A 254 -1.04 20.11 -8.14
C PRO A 254 -2.33 19.36 -8.48
N ALA A 255 -3.47 20.06 -8.46
CA ALA A 255 -4.78 19.46 -8.75
C ALA A 255 -4.89 18.93 -10.19
N ASP A 256 -4.11 19.49 -11.11
CA ASP A 256 -3.99 19.11 -12.51
C ASP A 256 -2.82 18.14 -12.77
N PHE A 257 -2.17 17.62 -11.73
CA PHE A 257 -1.10 16.65 -11.88
C PHE A 257 -1.62 15.38 -12.57
N TYR A 258 -1.06 15.07 -13.73
CA TYR A 258 -1.44 13.91 -14.53
C TYR A 258 -0.47 12.75 -14.30
N PHE A 259 -1.02 11.59 -13.96
CA PHE A 259 -0.29 10.32 -13.88
C PHE A 259 -0.51 9.52 -15.16
N GLN A 260 0.58 9.14 -15.81
CA GLN A 260 0.57 8.16 -16.91
C GLN A 260 0.36 6.75 -16.37
N SER A 261 0.93 6.42 -15.20
CA SER A 261 0.81 5.10 -14.60
C SER A 261 -0.46 4.99 -13.73
N SER A 262 -1.37 4.07 -14.10
CA SER A 262 -2.53 3.69 -13.27
C SER A 262 -2.11 3.21 -11.88
N ILE A 263 -0.96 2.52 -11.79
CA ILE A 263 -0.38 1.99 -10.56
C ILE A 263 0.05 3.16 -9.64
N GLN A 264 0.79 4.14 -10.15
CA GLN A 264 1.21 5.30 -9.34
C GLN A 264 0.03 6.20 -8.97
N ARG A 265 -0.87 6.44 -9.94
CA ARG A 265 -2.10 7.20 -9.72
C ARG A 265 -2.92 6.63 -8.58
N SER A 266 -3.19 5.33 -8.60
CA SER A 266 -3.97 4.68 -7.54
C SER A 266 -3.29 4.77 -6.19
N ASN A 267 -1.96 4.60 -6.12
CA ASN A 267 -1.21 4.73 -4.87
C ASN A 267 -1.38 6.11 -4.24
N VAL A 268 -1.16 7.17 -5.02
CA VAL A 268 -1.23 8.56 -4.53
C VAL A 268 -2.66 8.94 -4.17
N LEU A 269 -3.61 8.71 -5.09
CA LEU A 269 -4.99 9.18 -4.93
C LEU A 269 -5.79 8.39 -3.88
N ILE A 270 -5.37 7.17 -3.50
CA ILE A 270 -5.94 6.46 -2.35
C ILE A 270 -5.20 6.83 -1.05
N THR A 271 -3.89 7.06 -1.10
CA THR A 271 -3.11 7.44 0.09
C THR A 271 -3.53 8.80 0.64
N GLN A 272 -3.84 9.79 -0.21
CA GLN A 272 -4.29 11.11 0.25
C GLN A 272 -5.57 11.07 1.10
N PRO A 273 -6.73 10.53 0.63
CA PRO A 273 -7.94 10.45 1.44
C PRO A 273 -7.75 9.53 2.65
N TRP A 274 -6.91 8.49 2.56
CA TRP A 274 -6.57 7.66 3.72
C TRP A 274 -5.84 8.45 4.81
N LEU A 275 -4.78 9.21 4.49
CA LEU A 275 -4.07 10.04 5.48
C LEU A 275 -4.98 11.10 6.11
N LEU A 276 -5.83 11.75 5.29
CA LEU A 276 -6.82 12.69 5.81
C LEU A 276 -7.85 12.01 6.71
N LEU A 277 -8.23 10.77 6.43
CA LEU A 277 -9.14 9.99 7.26
C LEU A 277 -8.50 9.64 8.61
N LEU A 278 -7.21 9.29 8.63
CA LEU A 278 -6.48 9.08 9.90
C LEU A 278 -6.44 10.36 10.73
N LEU A 279 -6.19 11.51 10.10
CA LEU A 279 -6.24 12.81 10.75
C LEU A 279 -7.62 13.13 11.31
N TRP A 280 -8.68 12.84 10.55
CA TRP A 280 -10.06 12.99 11.00
C TRP A 280 -10.38 12.11 12.21
N ARG A 281 -9.94 10.84 12.21
CA ARG A 281 -10.12 9.92 13.35
C ARG A 281 -9.46 10.44 14.62
N LEU A 282 -8.24 10.97 14.49
CA LEU A 282 -7.53 11.59 15.61
C LEU A 282 -8.32 12.79 16.16
N ASN A 283 -8.78 13.69 15.29
CA ASN A 283 -9.60 14.83 15.69
C ASN A 283 -10.89 14.41 16.41
N HIS A 284 -11.58 13.38 15.91
CA HIS A 284 -12.82 12.89 16.50
C HIS A 284 -12.59 12.19 17.86
N GLN A 285 -11.40 11.64 18.12
CA GLN A 285 -11.05 11.09 19.43
C GLN A 285 -10.82 12.17 20.50
N TRP A 286 -10.44 13.38 20.10
CA TRP A 286 -10.08 14.47 21.02
C TRP A 286 -11.15 15.55 21.18
N THR A 287 -12.12 15.64 20.27
CA THR A 287 -13.19 16.64 20.33
C THR A 287 -14.49 16.04 20.84
N THR A 288 -15.16 16.73 21.77
CA THR A 288 -16.58 16.50 21.99
C THR A 288 -17.33 16.96 20.73
N VAL A 289 -18.39 16.24 20.35
CA VAL A 289 -19.16 16.35 19.08
C VAL A 289 -19.53 17.79 18.68
N GLN A 290 -19.50 18.75 19.60
CA GLN A 290 -19.91 20.14 19.38
C GLN A 290 -18.81 21.10 18.87
N THR A 291 -17.52 20.73 18.88
CA THR A 291 -16.41 21.65 18.50
C THR A 291 -15.43 21.09 17.48
N SER A 292 -15.79 20.03 16.73
CA SER A 292 -14.91 19.45 15.71
C SER A 292 -14.59 20.45 14.58
N PRO A 293 -13.31 20.76 14.31
CA PRO A 293 -12.90 21.57 13.17
C PRO A 293 -13.04 20.86 11.81
N MET A 294 -13.25 19.53 11.80
CA MET A 294 -13.47 18.75 10.58
C MET A 294 -14.93 18.29 10.44
N ASP A 295 -15.42 18.27 9.20
CA ASP A 295 -16.78 17.87 8.82
C ASP A 295 -17.08 16.42 9.22
N SER A 296 -18.27 16.18 9.79
CA SER A 296 -18.77 14.83 10.11
C SER A 296 -19.00 13.98 8.86
N HIS A 297 -19.11 14.58 7.68
CA HIS A 297 -19.24 13.90 6.39
C HIS A 297 -17.89 13.48 5.78
N PHE A 298 -16.77 13.75 6.45
CA PHE A 298 -15.44 13.44 5.93
C PHE A 298 -15.24 11.94 5.55
N PRO A 299 -15.73 10.96 6.34
CA PRO A 299 -15.63 9.54 5.96
C PRO A 299 -16.29 9.23 4.60
N LEU A 300 -17.43 9.87 4.31
CA LEU A 300 -18.10 9.73 3.02
C LEU A 300 -17.29 10.38 1.89
N TYR A 301 -16.68 11.55 2.13
CA TYR A 301 -15.80 12.20 1.16
C TYR A 301 -14.58 11.33 0.82
N ALA A 302 -13.91 10.78 1.84
CA ALA A 302 -12.76 9.90 1.66
C ALA A 302 -13.14 8.64 0.89
N ALA A 303 -14.27 8.00 1.24
CA ALA A 303 -14.78 6.83 0.56
C ALA A 303 -15.21 7.12 -0.89
N THR A 304 -15.87 8.25 -1.14
CA THR A 304 -16.26 8.66 -2.51
C THR A 304 -15.03 8.88 -3.38
N THR A 305 -13.99 9.51 -2.83
CA THR A 305 -12.72 9.73 -3.53
C THR A 305 -12.03 8.40 -3.85
N ALA A 306 -11.91 7.51 -2.87
CA ALA A 306 -11.35 6.18 -3.07
C ALA A 306 -12.16 5.36 -4.09
N HIS A 307 -13.51 5.42 -4.01
CA HIS A 307 -14.40 4.74 -4.94
C HIS A 307 -14.17 5.16 -6.39
N ARG A 308 -14.05 6.48 -6.65
CA ARG A 308 -13.73 6.98 -8.00
C ARG A 308 -12.41 6.43 -8.52
N VAL A 309 -11.41 6.28 -7.65
CA VAL A 309 -10.11 5.73 -8.03
C VAL A 309 -10.23 4.24 -8.35
N VAL A 310 -10.78 3.43 -7.44
CA VAL A 310 -10.89 1.97 -7.64
C VAL A 310 -11.78 1.61 -8.84
N SER A 311 -12.82 2.40 -9.11
CA SER A 311 -13.68 2.22 -10.30
C SER A 311 -12.98 2.59 -11.63
N SER A 312 -11.80 3.22 -11.57
CA SER A 312 -11.03 3.68 -12.73
C SER A 312 -9.73 2.91 -12.97
N VAL A 313 -9.46 1.86 -12.18
CA VAL A 313 -8.25 1.04 -12.28
C VAL A 313 -8.61 -0.44 -12.26
N THR A 314 -7.66 -1.29 -12.67
CA THR A 314 -7.84 -2.73 -12.61
C THR A 314 -7.56 -3.27 -11.21
N VAL A 315 -8.11 -4.43 -10.88
CA VAL A 315 -7.76 -5.15 -9.64
C VAL A 315 -6.25 -5.46 -9.60
N GLN A 316 -5.63 -5.71 -10.75
CA GLN A 316 -4.19 -5.97 -10.84
C GLN A 316 -3.35 -4.73 -10.48
N ASP A 317 -3.78 -3.53 -10.87
CA ASP A 317 -3.12 -2.28 -10.45
C ASP A 317 -3.11 -2.14 -8.93
N LEU A 318 -4.20 -2.55 -8.26
CA LEU A 318 -4.32 -2.52 -6.80
C LEU A 318 -3.49 -3.61 -6.13
N LEU A 319 -3.49 -4.84 -6.66
CA LEU A 319 -2.71 -5.97 -6.16
C LEU A 319 -1.20 -5.71 -6.21
N ALA A 320 -0.73 -4.96 -7.21
CA ALA A 320 0.69 -4.65 -7.37
C ALA A 320 1.27 -3.99 -6.10
N HIS A 321 0.50 -3.15 -5.40
CA HIS A 321 0.90 -2.47 -4.15
C HIS A 321 1.01 -3.41 -2.94
N GLY A 322 0.37 -4.57 -2.98
CA GLY A 322 0.36 -5.55 -1.90
C GLY A 322 -0.47 -5.13 -0.69
N PRO A 323 -0.16 -5.65 0.52
CA PRO A 323 -1.00 -5.48 1.71
C PRO A 323 -1.24 -4.03 2.12
N GLY A 324 -0.31 -3.13 1.78
CA GLY A 324 -0.43 -1.71 2.10
C GLY A 324 -1.55 -0.98 1.34
N MET A 325 -2.05 -1.48 0.20
CA MET A 325 -3.24 -0.92 -0.46
C MET A 325 -4.51 -1.49 0.15
N ARG A 326 -4.51 -2.81 0.39
CA ARG A 326 -5.59 -3.53 1.07
C ARG A 326 -5.94 -2.90 2.42
N LYS A 327 -4.94 -2.64 3.26
CA LYS A 327 -5.13 -2.00 4.58
C LYS A 327 -5.71 -0.58 4.48
N LYS A 328 -5.25 0.24 3.53
CA LYS A 328 -5.81 1.59 3.31
C LYS A 328 -7.29 1.55 2.91
N LEU A 329 -7.63 0.69 1.95
CA LEU A 329 -9.02 0.53 1.50
C LEU A 329 -9.90 -0.09 2.59
N PHE A 330 -9.37 -1.02 3.37
CA PHE A 330 -10.03 -1.54 4.57
C PHE A 330 -10.34 -0.40 5.55
N ASP A 331 -9.36 0.42 5.92
CA ASP A 331 -9.55 1.54 6.86
C ASP A 331 -10.64 2.51 6.37
N ILE A 332 -10.61 2.86 5.08
CA ILE A 332 -11.60 3.75 4.47
C ILE A 332 -13.01 3.13 4.54
N THR A 333 -13.13 1.88 4.12
CA THR A 333 -14.43 1.18 4.05
C THR A 333 -15.01 0.94 5.44
N HIS A 334 -14.16 0.49 6.38
CA HIS A 334 -14.54 0.23 7.76
C HIS A 334 -15.01 1.52 8.44
N THR A 335 -14.25 2.60 8.31
CA THR A 335 -14.60 3.89 8.93
C THR A 335 -15.90 4.45 8.35
N LEU A 336 -16.14 4.29 7.04
CA LEU A 336 -17.43 4.65 6.45
C LEU A 336 -18.57 3.83 7.05
N ALA A 337 -18.43 2.50 7.13
CA ALA A 337 -19.45 1.63 7.71
C ALA A 337 -19.76 2.02 9.17
N GLU A 338 -18.74 2.26 9.99
CA GLU A 338 -18.89 2.74 11.36
C GLU A 338 -19.61 4.08 11.43
N SER A 339 -19.23 5.02 10.56
CA SER A 339 -19.84 6.35 10.53
C SER A 339 -21.32 6.28 10.16
N ILE A 340 -21.70 5.41 9.23
CA ILE A 340 -23.11 5.15 8.86
C ILE A 340 -23.90 4.59 10.04
N ILE A 341 -23.32 3.63 10.78
CA ILE A 341 -23.97 3.04 11.96
C ILE A 341 -24.19 4.10 13.05
N LEU A 342 -23.20 4.95 13.30
CA LEU A 342 -23.25 5.98 14.34
C LEU A 342 -24.07 7.21 13.93
N GLN A 343 -24.11 7.54 12.64
CA GLN A 343 -24.76 8.72 12.09
C GLN A 343 -25.61 8.35 10.86
N PRO A 344 -26.80 7.76 11.08
CA PRO A 344 -27.66 7.30 9.99
C PRO A 344 -27.97 8.37 8.94
N GLN A 345 -28.08 9.63 9.33
CA GLN A 345 -28.35 10.74 8.41
C GLN A 345 -27.35 10.84 7.24
N LEU A 346 -26.11 10.34 7.38
CA LEU A 346 -25.09 10.37 6.33
C LEU A 346 -25.54 9.71 5.03
N THR A 347 -26.36 8.67 5.11
CA THR A 347 -26.86 7.92 3.95
C THR A 347 -28.35 8.10 3.69
N THR A 348 -28.95 9.17 4.24
CA THR A 348 -30.30 9.60 3.90
C THR A 348 -30.27 10.63 2.75
N GLY A 349 -31.40 10.82 2.07
CA GLY A 349 -31.55 11.80 0.99
C GLY A 349 -31.63 11.18 -0.41
N PRO A 350 -31.71 12.01 -1.46
CA PRO A 350 -31.90 11.55 -2.83
C PRO A 350 -30.73 10.70 -3.37
N ASP A 351 -29.55 10.82 -2.77
CA ASP A 351 -28.32 10.11 -3.11
C ASP A 351 -28.04 8.87 -2.23
N ALA A 352 -28.99 8.47 -1.37
CA ALA A 352 -28.85 7.33 -0.47
C ALA A 352 -28.39 6.04 -1.18
N LEU A 353 -28.95 5.77 -2.36
CA LEU A 353 -28.59 4.60 -3.16
C LEU A 353 -27.15 4.67 -3.69
N GLU A 354 -26.69 5.85 -4.11
CA GLU A 354 -25.30 6.04 -4.57
C GLU A 354 -24.32 5.78 -3.43
N LYS A 355 -24.58 6.34 -2.25
CA LYS A 355 -23.75 6.14 -1.06
C LYS A 355 -23.70 4.66 -0.64
N ARG A 356 -24.82 3.94 -0.77
CA ARG A 356 -24.87 2.48 -0.57
C ARG A 356 -23.96 1.75 -1.54
N ASN A 357 -24.03 2.10 -2.82
CA ASN A 357 -23.24 1.48 -3.87
C ASN A 357 -21.74 1.74 -3.69
N ILE A 358 -21.36 2.92 -3.19
CA ILE A 358 -19.98 3.24 -2.80
C ILE A 358 -19.48 2.26 -1.74
N LEU A 359 -20.24 2.07 -0.65
CA LEU A 359 -19.85 1.15 0.43
C LEU A 359 -19.69 -0.28 -0.06
N LEU A 360 -20.66 -0.77 -0.85
CA LEU A 360 -20.63 -2.11 -1.44
C LEU A 360 -19.45 -2.28 -2.40
N SER A 361 -19.22 -1.33 -3.30
CA SER A 361 -18.14 -1.37 -4.28
C SER A 361 -16.76 -1.41 -3.60
N LEU A 362 -16.55 -0.59 -2.57
CA LEU A 362 -15.30 -0.60 -1.81
C LEU A 362 -15.11 -1.92 -1.04
N SER A 363 -16.16 -2.42 -0.38
CA SER A 363 -16.12 -3.72 0.31
C SER A 363 -15.76 -4.87 -0.64
N GLU A 364 -16.37 -4.88 -1.82
CA GLU A 364 -16.10 -5.85 -2.88
C GLU A 364 -14.67 -5.72 -3.43
N THR A 365 -14.17 -4.49 -3.55
CA THR A 365 -12.78 -4.24 -3.97
C THR A 365 -11.81 -4.80 -2.95
N VAL A 366 -12.01 -4.51 -1.65
CA VAL A 366 -11.19 -5.07 -0.56
C VAL A 366 -11.23 -6.60 -0.61
N ARG A 367 -12.39 -7.21 -0.84
CA ARG A 367 -12.52 -8.67 -1.03
C ARG A 367 -11.62 -9.19 -2.14
N SER A 368 -11.67 -8.57 -3.31
CA SER A 368 -10.94 -9.00 -4.51
C SER A 368 -9.41 -8.99 -4.34
N ILE A 369 -8.91 -8.11 -3.47
CA ILE A 369 -7.47 -7.95 -3.18
C ILE A 369 -7.03 -8.62 -1.86
N SER A 370 -7.92 -9.32 -1.16
CA SER A 370 -7.65 -9.98 0.14
C SER A 370 -7.51 -11.51 0.04
N GLN A 371 -7.01 -12.01 -1.10
CA GLN A 371 -7.06 -13.44 -1.45
C GLN A 371 -6.45 -14.39 -0.38
N ASP A 372 -5.51 -13.91 0.43
CA ASP A 372 -4.81 -14.69 1.45
C ASP A 372 -5.20 -14.37 2.91
N THR A 373 -6.05 -13.36 3.16
CA THR A 373 -6.31 -12.79 4.50
C THR A 373 -7.80 -12.70 4.83
N LEU A 374 -8.46 -13.85 4.82
CA LEU A 374 -9.91 -14.00 5.03
C LEU A 374 -10.45 -13.44 6.35
N ASN A 375 -9.65 -13.42 7.42
CA ASN A 375 -10.14 -13.02 8.75
C ASN A 375 -10.40 -11.51 8.87
N GLU A 376 -9.48 -10.67 8.41
CA GLU A 376 -9.67 -9.21 8.39
C GLU A 376 -10.86 -8.86 7.49
N PHE A 377 -10.97 -9.51 6.33
CA PHE A 377 -12.09 -9.30 5.43
C PHE A 377 -13.45 -9.65 6.07
N ARG A 378 -13.55 -10.77 6.82
CA ARG A 378 -14.79 -11.14 7.52
C ARG A 378 -15.25 -10.09 8.54
N LEU A 379 -14.31 -9.43 9.21
CA LEU A 379 -14.63 -8.31 10.12
C LEU A 379 -15.26 -7.16 9.34
N LEU A 380 -14.67 -6.79 8.20
CA LEU A 380 -15.22 -5.74 7.32
C LEU A 380 -16.62 -6.10 6.83
N GLU A 381 -16.83 -7.33 6.33
CA GLU A 381 -18.14 -7.77 5.85
C GLU A 381 -19.21 -7.69 6.93
N THR A 382 -18.87 -8.06 8.17
CA THR A 382 -19.78 -7.98 9.30
C THR A 382 -20.19 -6.53 9.54
N LYS A 383 -19.22 -5.61 9.54
CA LYS A 383 -19.48 -4.18 9.75
C LYS A 383 -20.27 -3.54 8.61
N VAL A 384 -19.99 -3.93 7.36
CA VAL A 384 -20.74 -3.49 6.19
C VAL A 384 -22.18 -4.00 6.25
N LYS A 385 -22.41 -5.26 6.63
CA LYS A 385 -23.76 -5.81 6.81
C LYS A 385 -24.55 -5.05 7.88
N GLU A 386 -23.93 -4.77 9.02
CA GLU A 386 -24.53 -3.96 10.09
C GLU A 386 -24.94 -2.57 9.58
N ALA A 387 -24.05 -1.90 8.84
CA ALA A 387 -24.32 -0.59 8.24
C ALA A 387 -25.43 -0.62 7.16
N LEU A 388 -25.64 -1.74 6.48
CA LEU A 388 -26.70 -1.91 5.48
C LEU A 388 -28.07 -2.27 6.09
N GLN A 389 -28.08 -2.90 7.27
CA GLN A 389 -29.29 -3.37 7.95
C GLN A 389 -29.95 -2.32 8.84
N SER A 390 -29.18 -1.32 9.28
CA SER A 390 -29.76 -0.12 9.86
C SER A 390 -30.75 0.50 8.86
N HIS A 391 -31.86 1.07 9.34
CA HIS A 391 -33.01 1.55 8.53
C HIS A 391 -32.73 2.74 7.59
N ILE A 392 -31.53 2.82 7.02
CA ILE A 392 -30.93 4.04 6.46
C ILE A 392 -31.06 4.12 4.94
N PHE A 393 -31.16 2.97 4.25
CA PHE A 393 -31.30 2.91 2.79
C PHE A 393 -32.75 2.80 2.31
N THR A 394 -33.71 3.27 3.11
CA THR A 394 -35.13 3.32 2.73
C THR A 394 -35.39 4.50 1.79
N TYR A 395 -35.68 4.19 0.52
CA TYR A 395 -36.28 5.14 -0.40
C TYR A 395 -37.81 5.08 -0.23
N GLU A 396 -38.43 6.11 0.35
CA GLU A 396 -39.88 6.32 0.17
C GLU A 396 -40.09 6.83 -1.27
N GLN A 397 -40.51 5.96 -2.19
CA GLN A 397 -41.25 6.38 -3.36
C GLN A 397 -42.62 6.91 -2.91
N LYS A 398 -42.68 8.13 -2.40
CA LYS A 398 -43.92 8.91 -2.43
C LYS A 398 -43.95 9.65 -3.76
N SER A 399 -44.38 8.95 -4.80
CA SER A 399 -44.85 9.57 -6.02
C SER A 399 -45.95 10.58 -5.66
N ASN A 400 -45.69 11.85 -5.92
CA ASN A 400 -46.70 12.91 -5.95
C ASN A 400 -47.79 12.51 -6.96
N ILE A 401 -48.89 11.95 -6.46
CA ILE A 401 -50.17 11.90 -7.16
C ILE A 401 -51.10 12.84 -6.38
N PRO A 402 -51.57 13.95 -6.98
CA PRO A 402 -52.56 14.77 -6.31
C PRO A 402 -53.94 14.12 -6.36
N ASN A 403 -54.58 14.06 -5.18
CA ASN A 403 -56.02 14.03 -4.90
C ASN A 403 -56.89 12.87 -5.40
N GLN A 404 -57.44 12.08 -4.46
CA GLN A 404 -58.87 12.09 -4.03
C GLN A 404 -59.17 10.91 -3.09
N ALA A 405 -59.97 11.15 -2.05
CA ALA A 405 -60.40 10.17 -1.04
C ALA A 405 -61.64 9.36 -1.54
N PRO A 406 -62.10 8.31 -0.82
CA PRO A 406 -62.20 6.93 -1.31
C PRO A 406 -63.65 6.48 -1.58
N PRO A 407 -63.89 5.23 -2.04
CA PRO A 407 -64.56 4.29 -1.12
C PRO A 407 -64.18 2.80 -1.30
N GLY A 408 -64.39 2.00 -0.25
CA GLY A 408 -64.71 0.58 -0.40
C GLY A 408 -63.88 -0.38 0.45
N ASN A 409 -64.46 -0.81 1.57
CA ASN A 409 -63.97 -1.88 2.44
C ASN A 409 -63.89 -3.23 1.71
N GLY A 410 -62.74 -3.91 1.83
CA GLY A 410 -62.56 -5.34 1.57
C GLY A 410 -61.44 -5.88 2.47
N PRO A 411 -61.52 -7.13 2.97
CA PRO A 411 -60.60 -7.62 4.00
C PRO A 411 -59.19 -7.87 3.42
N PRO A 412 -58.12 -7.83 4.24
CA PRO A 412 -56.75 -7.99 3.75
C PRO A 412 -56.45 -9.47 3.45
N THR A 413 -55.90 -9.72 2.27
CA THR A 413 -55.29 -11.01 1.89
C THR A 413 -53.92 -11.15 2.59
N PRO A 414 -53.54 -12.32 3.11
CA PRO A 414 -52.29 -12.48 3.87
C PRO A 414 -51.03 -12.45 2.97
N LEU A 415 -49.95 -11.88 3.52
CA LEU A 415 -48.59 -11.82 2.97
C LEU A 415 -47.95 -13.22 2.87
N SER A 416 -48.14 -13.94 1.75
CA SER A 416 -47.33 -15.13 1.45
C SER A 416 -46.77 -15.24 0.03
N ASP A 417 -47.16 -14.41 -0.93
CA ASP A 417 -46.86 -14.68 -2.34
C ASP A 417 -45.98 -13.62 -3.03
N LEU A 418 -44.80 -13.31 -2.44
CA LEU A 418 -43.83 -12.38 -3.04
C LEU A 418 -42.37 -12.88 -3.07
N PHE A 419 -42.19 -14.20 -3.05
CA PHE A 419 -40.89 -14.84 -3.29
C PHE A 419 -41.04 -16.06 -4.19
N SER A 420 -41.34 -15.84 -5.48
CA SER A 420 -41.21 -16.87 -6.52
C SER A 420 -41.26 -16.22 -7.91
N GLU A 421 -40.25 -15.43 -8.28
CA GLU A 421 -39.93 -15.17 -9.69
C GLU A 421 -38.52 -14.59 -9.79
N LEU A 422 -37.77 -15.05 -10.80
CA LEU A 422 -36.35 -14.76 -11.11
C LEU A 422 -35.31 -15.73 -10.51
N TYR A 423 -35.30 -16.99 -10.95
CA TYR A 423 -34.27 -17.56 -11.84
C TYR A 423 -34.51 -19.08 -12.02
N PRO A 424 -34.69 -19.58 -13.27
CA PRO A 424 -34.87 -21.01 -13.53
C PRO A 424 -33.54 -21.77 -13.40
N LEU A 425 -33.60 -22.89 -12.68
CA LEU A 425 -32.60 -23.95 -12.66
C LEU A 425 -32.38 -24.46 -14.08
N ALA A 426 -31.18 -24.28 -14.61
CA ALA A 426 -30.69 -25.06 -15.75
C ALA A 426 -30.10 -26.36 -15.21
N ASN A 427 -30.73 -27.49 -15.56
CA ASN A 427 -30.09 -28.80 -15.54
C ASN A 427 -30.73 -29.71 -16.60
N GLU A 428 -29.84 -30.49 -17.22
CA GLU A 428 -30.01 -31.67 -18.08
C GLU A 428 -30.30 -31.45 -19.58
N GLN A 429 -29.24 -31.60 -20.38
CA GLN A 429 -28.90 -32.90 -20.99
C GLN A 429 -27.38 -33.09 -21.11
#